data_AF-A0A6G2IE61-F1
#
_entry.id   AF-A0A6G2IE61-F1
#
_cell.length_a   1.000
_cell.length_b   1.000
_cell.length_c   1.000
_cell.angle_alpha   90.00
_cell.angle_beta   90.00
_cell.angle_gamma   90.00
#
_symmetry.space_group_name_H-M   'P 1'
#
loop_
_entity.id
_entity.type
_entity.pdbx_description
1 polymer ?
#
loop_
_entity_poly.entity_id
_entity_poly.type
_entity_poly.pdbx_seq_one_letter_code
_entity_poly.pdbx_strand_id
1 'polypeptide(L)'
;MRRNIMLWQAITATVLTGGLVAGYVGLTPASAAGTNLALGKTVTASSTEGAGFEPTKAVDGSTSTRWASLEGVDNQWIQIDLGSVTDVGQVVLKWEAAYAKSYRVEVSDDASTWRQVYSTTTGDGGTDNLTVTGSGRYLRVYGTQRATAYGYSLYEVEVYGGSATSPSPTTPPDSTTNLLAGRPTSVSSVEGAGFEGGKAVDGSTSTRWASAEGVDPQWLRVDMGSTKTVGRVVLKWEAAYAKSYRVELSDDGSTWRQVYSTTTGDGGTDDLTVSGSGRYLRVYGTQRATAYGYSLYEVEAYGSGSTTSPSPTTPPPSSTANLDDPYKKENAMKLVSSFENSSLDWRAQFAYIEDIGDGRGYTAGIIGFCSGTGDMLDLVERYTQKKPSNPLAPYLPALREVNGTDSHDGLGTSFENAWRTAAQDSVFTKTQEEERDRVYFNPAVGQAKTDGLKALGQFAYYDAAVMHGEEGFRAIRSRAASRVRPPSQGGNEVTFLHAFLDEREEEMRKEEAHSDTTRVSTAQRRFLNEGNLHLDPPLYWSVYGDSYSITS
;
A
#
# COMPACT_ATOMS: atom_id res chain seq x y z
N MET A 1 -42.95 46.71 6.76
CA MET A 1 -42.78 47.52 5.52
C MET A 1 -41.35 48.04 5.46
N ARG A 2 -40.77 48.12 4.25
CA ARG A 2 -39.65 48.98 3.81
C ARG A 2 -38.36 49.07 4.66
N ARG A 3 -37.36 48.27 4.25
CA ARG A 3 -36.07 48.68 3.61
C ARG A 3 -35.34 49.98 4.06
N ASN A 4 -34.00 49.83 4.21
CA ASN A 4 -32.89 50.61 3.57
C ASN A 4 -31.95 51.53 4.42
N ILE A 5 -30.61 51.28 4.29
CA ILE A 5 -29.52 52.25 3.93
C ILE A 5 -29.08 53.27 5.03
N MET A 6 -27.81 53.64 5.30
CA MET A 6 -26.44 53.33 4.78
C MET A 6 -25.31 53.88 5.71
N LEU A 7 -24.05 53.51 5.41
CA LEU A 7 -22.77 54.29 5.48
C LEU A 7 -22.09 54.71 6.82
N TRP A 8 -20.92 54.09 7.05
CA TRP A 8 -19.57 54.68 7.22
C TRP A 8 -19.28 55.81 8.23
N GLN A 9 -18.24 55.59 9.07
CA GLN A 9 -17.26 56.61 9.44
C GLN A 9 -15.83 56.02 9.51
N ALA A 10 -14.83 56.86 9.23
CA ALA A 10 -13.40 56.52 9.17
C ALA A 10 -12.66 56.90 10.47
N ILE A 11 -11.46 56.35 10.68
CA ILE A 11 -10.54 56.77 11.74
C ILE A 11 -9.19 57.19 11.15
N THR A 12 -8.66 58.28 11.68
CA THR A 12 -7.49 59.04 11.21
C THR A 12 -6.15 58.46 11.64
N ALA A 13 -5.12 58.70 10.82
CA ALA A 13 -3.73 58.37 11.14
C ALA A 13 -3.10 59.38 12.12
N THR A 14 -2.09 58.94 12.87
CA THR A 14 -1.12 59.80 13.57
C THR A 14 0.28 59.27 13.28
N VAL A 15 1.18 60.16 12.87
CA VAL A 15 2.58 59.84 12.55
C VAL A 15 3.47 60.16 13.75
N LEU A 16 4.37 59.25 14.09
CA LEU A 16 5.53 59.55 14.94
C LEU A 16 6.80 59.07 14.22
N THR A 17 7.80 59.95 14.12
CA THR A 17 9.10 59.67 13.51
C THR A 17 10.16 59.36 14.57
N GLY A 18 11.00 58.34 14.33
CA GLY A 18 12.14 58.09 15.22
C GLY A 18 12.99 56.86 14.86
N GLY A 19 14.25 57.10 14.51
CA GLY A 19 15.37 56.15 14.69
C GLY A 19 15.60 55.09 13.61
N LEU A 20 16.71 55.21 12.87
CA LEU A 20 17.30 54.06 12.17
C LEU A 20 17.92 53.08 13.20
N VAL A 21 17.59 51.80 13.07
CA VAL A 21 18.50 50.69 13.41
C VAL A 21 18.48 49.73 12.23
N ALA A 22 19.62 49.57 11.56
CA ALA A 22 19.76 48.67 10.43
C ALA A 22 19.92 47.21 10.92
N GLY A 23 18.80 46.59 11.31
CA GLY A 23 18.73 45.15 11.56
C GLY A 23 18.41 44.41 10.26
N TYR A 24 19.34 43.60 9.76
CA TYR A 24 19.06 42.63 8.70
C TYR A 24 18.16 41.51 9.23
N VAL A 25 16.84 41.77 9.26
CA VAL A 25 15.86 40.69 9.37
C VAL A 25 15.82 40.00 8.02
N GLY A 26 16.37 38.79 7.95
CA GLY A 26 16.22 37.91 6.81
C GLY A 26 14.77 37.49 6.67
N LEU A 27 13.98 38.28 5.94
CA LEU A 27 12.67 37.85 5.44
C LEU A 27 12.91 36.63 4.56
N THR A 28 12.58 35.45 5.07
CA THR A 28 12.45 34.26 4.24
C THR A 28 11.42 34.57 3.16
N PRO A 29 11.76 34.52 1.86
CA PRO A 29 10.78 34.77 0.82
C PRO A 29 9.66 33.75 0.94
N ALA A 30 8.42 34.22 0.85
CA ALA A 30 7.27 33.34 0.74
C ALA A 30 7.47 32.40 -0.45
N SER A 31 7.19 31.11 -0.26
CA SER A 31 7.29 30.12 -1.35
C SER A 31 6.41 30.58 -2.51
N ALA A 32 7.01 30.75 -3.69
CA ALA A 32 6.27 31.08 -4.88
C ALA A 32 5.34 29.91 -5.23
N ALA A 33 4.02 30.11 -5.14
CA ALA A 33 3.08 29.25 -5.81
C ALA A 33 3.42 29.25 -7.31
N GLY A 34 3.40 28.08 -7.95
CA GLY A 34 3.74 27.95 -9.37
C GLY A 34 2.78 28.74 -10.27
N THR A 35 3.14 28.88 -11.55
CA THR A 35 2.22 29.46 -12.54
C THR A 35 1.03 28.54 -12.75
N ASN A 36 -0.20 29.07 -12.63
CA ASN A 36 -1.41 28.34 -13.03
C ASN A 36 -1.41 28.16 -14.56
N LEU A 37 -1.21 26.91 -15.00
CA LEU A 37 -1.13 26.46 -16.39
C LEU A 37 -2.50 26.43 -17.08
N ALA A 38 -3.59 26.37 -16.35
CA ALA A 38 -4.96 26.41 -16.89
C ALA A 38 -5.47 27.85 -17.14
N LEU A 39 -4.87 28.86 -16.51
CA LEU A 39 -5.32 30.25 -16.57
C LEU A 39 -5.44 30.75 -18.02
N GLY A 40 -6.65 31.19 -18.40
CA GLY A 40 -6.95 31.73 -19.74
C GLY A 40 -6.87 30.72 -20.89
N LYS A 41 -6.81 29.41 -20.61
CA LYS A 41 -6.75 28.36 -21.64
C LYS A 41 -8.10 28.13 -22.33
N THR A 42 -8.06 27.43 -23.46
CA THR A 42 -9.27 27.00 -24.17
C THR A 42 -9.97 25.91 -23.37
N VAL A 43 -11.27 26.08 -23.12
CA VAL A 43 -12.08 25.14 -22.34
C VAL A 43 -13.31 24.68 -23.11
N THR A 44 -13.61 23.40 -23.04
CA THR A 44 -14.88 22.79 -23.48
C THR A 44 -15.55 22.08 -22.30
N ALA A 45 -16.86 21.84 -22.39
CA ALA A 45 -17.60 21.08 -21.39
C ALA A 45 -18.69 20.24 -22.04
N SER A 46 -19.18 19.23 -21.31
CA SER A 46 -20.34 18.43 -21.73
C SER A 46 -21.61 19.25 -21.86
N SER A 47 -21.76 20.29 -21.03
CA SER A 47 -22.91 21.21 -21.03
C SER A 47 -22.62 22.52 -20.30
N THR A 48 -23.58 23.45 -20.36
CA THR A 48 -23.63 24.66 -19.52
C THR A 48 -25.05 24.84 -18.94
N GLU A 49 -25.14 25.37 -17.72
CA GLU A 49 -26.39 25.79 -17.05
C GLU A 49 -27.09 26.90 -17.85
N GLY A 50 -26.33 27.81 -18.47
CA GLY A 50 -26.86 28.94 -19.23
C GLY A 50 -25.83 30.01 -19.54
N ALA A 51 -26.32 31.16 -20.05
CA ALA A 51 -25.48 32.33 -20.30
C ALA A 51 -24.94 32.94 -18.99
N GLY A 52 -23.65 33.22 -18.93
CA GLY A 52 -22.92 33.65 -17.74
C GLY A 52 -22.22 32.51 -16.97
N PHE A 53 -22.45 31.25 -17.35
CA PHE A 53 -21.85 30.06 -16.74
C PHE A 53 -20.96 29.27 -17.72
N GLU A 54 -20.35 29.96 -18.68
CA GLU A 54 -19.52 29.35 -19.72
C GLU A 54 -18.30 28.60 -19.14
N PRO A 55 -17.78 27.54 -19.79
CA PRO A 55 -16.63 26.77 -19.28
C PRO A 55 -15.37 27.60 -19.04
N THR A 56 -15.18 28.69 -19.80
CA THR A 56 -14.07 29.63 -19.61
C THR A 56 -14.10 30.35 -18.26
N LYS A 57 -15.25 30.37 -17.56
CA LYS A 57 -15.41 30.96 -16.23
C LYS A 57 -14.73 30.19 -15.10
N ALA A 58 -14.33 28.94 -15.34
CA ALA A 58 -13.57 28.15 -14.38
C ALA A 58 -12.04 28.23 -14.61
N VAL A 59 -11.56 29.11 -15.50
CA VAL A 59 -10.12 29.33 -15.73
C VAL A 59 -9.80 30.82 -15.93
N ASP A 60 -10.68 31.73 -15.49
CA ASP A 60 -10.50 33.17 -15.66
C ASP A 60 -9.77 33.85 -14.48
N GLY A 61 -9.40 33.09 -13.45
CA GLY A 61 -8.67 33.56 -12.27
C GLY A 61 -9.56 34.30 -11.27
N SER A 62 -10.88 34.26 -11.44
CA SER A 62 -11.85 34.98 -10.61
C SER A 62 -12.75 34.02 -9.83
N THR A 63 -12.59 34.00 -8.50
CA THR A 63 -13.48 33.27 -7.58
C THR A 63 -14.88 33.89 -7.43
N SER A 64 -15.30 34.74 -8.37
CA SER A 64 -16.62 35.38 -8.43
C SER A 64 -17.43 34.97 -9.67
N THR A 65 -16.78 34.27 -10.60
CA THR A 65 -17.32 33.68 -11.82
C THR A 65 -17.23 32.17 -11.71
N ARG A 66 -18.14 31.41 -12.35
CA ARG A 66 -18.17 29.95 -12.27
C ARG A 66 -18.59 29.33 -13.58
N TRP A 67 -18.01 28.19 -13.95
CA TRP A 67 -18.69 27.26 -14.85
C TRP A 67 -19.79 26.53 -14.07
N ALA A 68 -20.88 26.18 -14.75
CA ALA A 68 -21.89 25.29 -14.22
C ALA A 68 -22.42 24.37 -15.33
N SER A 69 -22.58 23.08 -15.03
CA SER A 69 -23.25 22.13 -15.93
C SER A 69 -24.77 22.26 -15.87
N LEU A 70 -25.47 21.60 -16.80
CA LEU A 70 -26.93 21.43 -16.68
C LEU A 70 -27.33 20.85 -15.31
N GLU A 71 -28.40 21.43 -14.75
CA GLU A 71 -29.06 20.93 -13.54
C GLU A 71 -29.68 19.54 -13.79
N GLY A 72 -29.78 18.72 -12.74
CA GLY A 72 -30.43 17.41 -12.84
C GLY A 72 -29.57 16.30 -13.49
N VAL A 73 -28.43 16.62 -14.13
CA VAL A 73 -27.65 15.65 -14.93
C VAL A 73 -26.30 15.30 -14.30
N ASP A 74 -26.03 14.00 -14.12
CA ASP A 74 -24.70 13.45 -13.77
C ASP A 74 -23.81 13.24 -15.01
N ASN A 75 -22.61 12.68 -14.82
CA ASN A 75 -21.68 12.35 -15.91
C ASN A 75 -21.29 13.55 -16.78
N GLN A 76 -21.20 14.73 -16.14
CA GLN A 76 -20.80 15.98 -16.77
C GLN A 76 -19.31 16.22 -16.59
N TRP A 77 -18.70 16.95 -17.51
CA TRP A 77 -17.28 17.23 -17.49
C TRP A 77 -16.93 18.62 -18.01
N ILE A 78 -15.79 19.12 -17.55
CA ILE A 78 -15.10 20.30 -18.04
C ILE A 78 -13.67 19.89 -18.44
N GLN A 79 -13.21 20.34 -19.60
CA GLN A 79 -11.96 19.96 -20.24
C GLN A 79 -11.19 21.20 -20.67
N ILE A 80 -9.90 21.24 -20.35
CA ILE A 80 -8.98 22.36 -20.58
C ILE A 80 -7.87 21.90 -21.52
N ASP A 81 -7.62 22.63 -22.60
CA ASP A 81 -6.44 22.45 -23.47
C ASP A 81 -5.29 23.32 -22.95
N LEU A 82 -4.30 22.70 -22.31
CA LEU A 82 -3.10 23.37 -21.80
C LEU A 82 -2.21 23.92 -22.94
N GLY A 83 -2.46 23.52 -24.19
CA GLY A 83 -1.79 23.98 -25.41
C GLY A 83 -0.62 23.09 -25.85
N SER A 84 0.00 22.37 -24.91
CA SER A 84 1.06 21.40 -25.13
C SER A 84 1.03 20.33 -24.06
N VAL A 85 1.59 19.15 -24.33
CA VAL A 85 1.80 18.11 -23.30
C VAL A 85 2.64 18.72 -22.17
N THR A 86 2.08 18.73 -20.97
CA THR A 86 2.67 19.38 -19.79
C THR A 86 2.55 18.44 -18.59
N ASP A 87 3.58 18.40 -17.74
CA ASP A 87 3.54 17.65 -16.48
C ASP A 87 2.64 18.36 -15.47
N VAL A 88 1.68 17.64 -14.90
CA VAL A 88 0.76 18.13 -13.88
C VAL A 88 1.16 17.53 -12.53
N GLY A 89 1.56 18.39 -11.59
CA GLY A 89 1.93 18.01 -10.22
C GLY A 89 0.86 18.35 -9.18
N GLN A 90 0.00 19.33 -9.47
CA GLN A 90 -1.11 19.72 -8.61
C GLN A 90 -2.29 20.23 -9.44
N VAL A 91 -3.50 19.91 -8.98
CA VAL A 91 -4.76 20.45 -9.50
C VAL A 91 -5.54 21.01 -8.32
N VAL A 92 -6.04 22.25 -8.43
CA VAL A 92 -6.90 22.87 -7.41
C VAL A 92 -8.29 23.07 -7.98
N LEU A 93 -9.30 22.47 -7.34
CA LEU A 93 -10.70 22.61 -7.73
C LEU A 93 -11.42 23.47 -6.70
N LYS A 94 -11.91 24.64 -7.11
CA LYS A 94 -12.70 25.53 -6.25
C LYS A 94 -14.17 25.35 -6.61
N TRP A 95 -14.85 24.45 -5.91
CA TRP A 95 -16.26 24.18 -6.11
C TRP A 95 -17.15 25.31 -5.57
N GLU A 96 -18.32 25.45 -6.18
CA GLU A 96 -19.47 26.13 -5.58
C GLU A 96 -20.24 25.14 -4.68
N ALA A 97 -21.33 25.57 -4.02
CA ALA A 97 -22.19 24.68 -3.24
C ALA A 97 -22.76 23.49 -4.06
N ALA A 98 -22.90 23.64 -5.38
CA ALA A 98 -23.21 22.56 -6.32
C ALA A 98 -21.94 21.78 -6.73
N TYR A 99 -21.40 20.95 -5.84
CA TYR A 99 -20.16 20.18 -6.04
C TYR A 99 -20.37 18.71 -6.42
N ALA A 100 -19.30 18.06 -6.87
CA ALA A 100 -19.26 16.63 -7.13
C ALA A 100 -19.01 15.81 -5.85
N LYS A 101 -19.95 14.92 -5.48
CA LYS A 101 -19.71 13.90 -4.47
C LYS A 101 -18.76 12.82 -4.97
N SER A 102 -18.88 12.44 -6.25
CA SER A 102 -18.00 11.50 -6.92
C SER A 102 -17.47 12.09 -8.21
N TYR A 103 -16.16 12.14 -8.39
CA TYR A 103 -15.53 12.65 -9.60
C TYR A 103 -14.15 12.03 -9.85
N ARG A 104 -13.65 12.23 -11.07
CA ARG A 104 -12.27 11.93 -11.46
C ARG A 104 -11.62 13.12 -12.15
N VAL A 105 -10.30 13.23 -11.99
CA VAL A 105 -9.46 14.12 -12.80
C VAL A 105 -8.62 13.25 -13.73
N GLU A 106 -8.58 13.62 -15.00
CA GLU A 106 -7.96 12.86 -16.07
C GLU A 106 -7.06 13.76 -16.91
N VAL A 107 -6.01 13.19 -17.50
CA VAL A 107 -5.15 13.83 -18.49
C VAL A 107 -5.19 13.07 -19.82
N SER A 108 -4.92 13.76 -20.93
CA SER A 108 -4.95 13.20 -22.29
C SER A 108 -4.01 13.98 -23.21
N ASP A 109 -3.45 13.33 -24.23
CA ASP A 109 -2.61 14.01 -25.25
C ASP A 109 -3.43 14.44 -26.48
N ASP A 110 -4.58 13.80 -26.70
CA ASP A 110 -5.36 13.81 -27.93
C ASP A 110 -6.84 14.22 -27.73
N ALA A 111 -7.25 14.47 -26.48
CA ALA A 111 -8.63 14.70 -26.02
C ALA A 111 -9.59 13.51 -26.23
N SER A 112 -9.10 12.34 -26.67
CA SER A 112 -9.91 11.17 -26.99
C SER A 112 -9.63 10.00 -26.03
N THR A 113 -8.35 9.77 -25.73
CA THR A 113 -7.86 8.74 -24.81
C THR A 113 -7.50 9.38 -23.49
N TRP A 114 -8.15 8.95 -22.41
CA TRP A 114 -8.08 9.60 -21.10
C TRP A 114 -7.43 8.72 -20.04
N ARG A 115 -6.46 9.28 -19.31
CA ARG A 115 -5.74 8.62 -18.21
C ARG A 115 -6.15 9.28 -16.90
N GLN A 116 -6.75 8.52 -15.99
CA GLN A 116 -7.13 9.04 -14.67
C GLN A 116 -5.89 9.32 -13.82
N VAL A 117 -5.80 10.53 -13.26
CA VAL A 117 -4.74 10.94 -12.31
C VAL A 117 -5.26 11.16 -10.89
N TYR A 118 -6.58 11.26 -10.70
CA TYR A 118 -7.23 11.31 -9.39
C TYR A 118 -8.68 10.82 -9.47
N SER A 119 -9.23 10.29 -8.37
CA SER A 119 -10.67 10.06 -8.20
C SER A 119 -11.09 10.03 -6.74
N THR A 120 -12.32 10.45 -6.46
CA THR A 120 -12.98 10.30 -5.15
C THR A 120 -14.47 9.95 -5.34
N THR A 121 -15.06 9.27 -4.35
CA THR A 121 -16.50 8.99 -4.25
C THR A 121 -17.16 9.65 -3.02
N THR A 122 -16.37 10.42 -2.26
CA THR A 122 -16.76 11.05 -0.99
C THR A 122 -16.32 12.51 -0.92
N GLY A 123 -16.34 13.23 -2.04
CA GLY A 123 -16.10 14.67 -2.08
C GLY A 123 -17.08 15.42 -1.17
N ASP A 124 -16.60 16.50 -0.56
CA ASP A 124 -17.28 17.37 0.40
C ASP A 124 -17.45 18.82 -0.10
N GLY A 125 -16.80 19.16 -1.21
CA GLY A 125 -16.92 20.45 -1.90
C GLY A 125 -15.86 21.45 -1.47
N GLY A 126 -16.17 22.75 -1.55
CA GLY A 126 -15.20 23.78 -1.14
C GLY A 126 -13.98 23.84 -2.06
N THR A 127 -12.77 23.72 -1.51
CA THR A 127 -11.51 23.79 -2.28
C THR A 127 -10.68 22.53 -2.11
N ASP A 128 -10.65 21.70 -3.16
CA ASP A 128 -9.77 20.53 -3.24
C ASP A 128 -8.37 20.96 -3.67
N ASN A 129 -7.34 20.59 -2.92
CA ASN A 129 -5.94 20.73 -3.30
C ASN A 129 -5.35 19.35 -3.61
N LEU A 130 -5.41 18.95 -4.87
CA LEU A 130 -5.06 17.60 -5.32
C LEU A 130 -3.60 17.55 -5.76
N THR A 131 -2.74 16.87 -5.00
CA THR A 131 -1.44 16.42 -5.51
C THR A 131 -1.68 15.27 -6.48
N VAL A 132 -1.23 15.41 -7.72
CA VAL A 132 -1.41 14.42 -8.78
C VAL A 132 -0.10 14.19 -9.52
N THR A 133 0.00 13.08 -10.26
CA THR A 133 1.15 12.79 -11.10
C THR A 133 0.67 12.29 -12.46
N GLY A 134 0.97 13.04 -13.51
CA GLY A 134 0.71 12.65 -14.89
C GLY A 134 1.01 13.77 -15.86
N SER A 135 1.15 13.44 -17.14
CA SER A 135 1.34 14.41 -18.20
C SER A 135 0.21 14.32 -19.23
N GLY A 136 -0.12 15.46 -19.83
CA GLY A 136 -1.10 15.54 -20.91
C GLY A 136 -1.16 16.94 -21.51
N ARG A 137 -1.69 17.04 -22.73
CA ARG A 137 -2.07 18.32 -23.33
C ARG A 137 -3.41 18.80 -22.79
N TYR A 138 -4.32 17.88 -22.52
CA TYR A 138 -5.66 18.15 -22.02
C TYR A 138 -5.79 17.66 -20.59
N LEU A 139 -6.51 18.41 -19.76
CA LEU A 139 -6.96 18.00 -18.44
C LEU A 139 -8.49 18.03 -18.40
N ARG A 140 -9.12 17.01 -17.81
CA ARG A 140 -10.58 16.92 -17.66
C ARG A 140 -10.95 16.64 -16.21
N VAL A 141 -11.92 17.38 -15.69
CA VAL A 141 -12.63 17.07 -14.45
C VAL A 141 -13.97 16.46 -14.86
N TYR A 142 -14.23 15.22 -14.47
CA TYR A 142 -15.44 14.47 -14.82
C TYR A 142 -16.21 14.10 -13.56
N GLY A 143 -17.34 14.76 -13.34
CA GLY A 143 -18.29 14.47 -12.27
C GLY A 143 -19.14 13.24 -12.60
N THR A 144 -19.13 12.25 -11.71
CA THR A 144 -19.90 10.98 -11.85
C THR A 144 -21.12 10.93 -10.92
N GLN A 145 -21.07 11.61 -9.78
CA GLN A 145 -22.22 11.81 -8.89
C GLN A 145 -22.19 13.21 -8.26
N ARG A 146 -23.30 13.94 -8.34
CA ARG A 146 -23.47 15.24 -7.66
C ARG A 146 -23.78 15.07 -6.17
N ALA A 147 -23.44 16.08 -5.39
CA ALA A 147 -23.82 16.15 -3.98
C ALA A 147 -25.19 16.82 -3.74
N THR A 148 -25.70 17.56 -4.72
CA THR A 148 -26.96 18.31 -4.64
C THR A 148 -27.86 18.02 -5.85
N ALA A 149 -29.07 18.58 -5.87
CA ALA A 149 -30.01 18.43 -7.00
C ALA A 149 -29.61 19.25 -8.25
N TYR A 150 -28.70 20.23 -8.10
CA TYR A 150 -28.25 21.15 -9.14
C TYR A 150 -27.31 20.47 -10.16
N GLY A 151 -26.52 21.24 -10.91
CA GLY A 151 -25.43 20.70 -11.74
C GLY A 151 -24.15 20.45 -10.93
N TYR A 152 -23.03 20.39 -11.64
CA TYR A 152 -21.69 20.57 -11.08
C TYR A 152 -21.24 22.00 -11.35
N SER A 153 -20.57 22.65 -10.40
CA SER A 153 -20.13 24.03 -10.56
C SER A 153 -18.78 24.32 -9.92
N LEU A 154 -17.91 24.97 -10.70
CA LEU A 154 -16.53 25.28 -10.37
C LEU A 154 -16.28 26.77 -10.59
N TYR A 155 -15.85 27.46 -9.53
CA TYR A 155 -15.32 28.81 -9.59
C TYR A 155 -13.96 28.85 -10.32
N GLU A 156 -13.09 27.89 -10.07
CA GLU A 156 -11.77 27.82 -10.71
C GLU A 156 -11.24 26.37 -10.74
N VAL A 157 -10.51 26.03 -11.81
CA VAL A 157 -9.69 24.84 -11.97
C VAL A 157 -8.26 25.30 -12.23
N GLU A 158 -7.42 25.28 -11.19
CA GLU A 158 -6.01 25.67 -11.30
C GLU A 158 -5.17 24.42 -11.55
N VAL A 159 -4.17 24.52 -12.42
CA VAL A 159 -3.28 23.40 -12.79
C VAL A 159 -1.85 23.88 -12.61
N TYR A 160 -1.05 23.19 -11.80
CA TYR A 160 0.33 23.58 -11.53
C TYR A 160 1.31 22.48 -11.94
N GLY A 161 2.44 22.91 -12.49
CA GLY A 161 3.48 22.01 -12.98
C GLY A 161 4.18 21.25 -11.86
N GLY A 162 4.59 20.01 -12.14
CA GLY A 162 5.51 19.29 -11.27
C GLY A 162 6.87 20.00 -11.20
N SER A 163 7.47 20.08 -10.01
CA SER A 163 8.82 20.66 -9.87
C SER A 163 9.85 19.80 -10.60
N ALA A 164 10.68 20.44 -11.44
CA ALA A 164 11.56 19.75 -12.37
C ALA A 164 12.75 19.03 -11.69
N THR A 165 12.59 17.74 -11.40
CA THR A 165 13.68 16.76 -11.22
C THR A 165 13.40 15.41 -11.90
N SER A 166 12.86 15.46 -13.12
CA SER A 166 12.96 14.37 -14.12
C SER A 166 12.90 15.02 -15.52
N PRO A 167 13.53 14.48 -16.57
CA PRO A 167 13.78 15.26 -17.78
C PRO A 167 12.53 15.48 -18.64
N SER A 168 12.50 16.67 -19.26
CA SER A 168 11.68 17.05 -20.43
C SER A 168 11.49 15.90 -21.43
N PRO A 169 10.34 15.80 -22.13
CA PRO A 169 10.05 14.70 -23.05
C PRO A 169 11.01 14.69 -24.25
N THR A 170 12.16 14.06 -24.06
CA THR A 170 12.75 13.24 -25.13
C THR A 170 11.77 12.11 -25.41
N THR A 171 11.55 11.83 -26.70
CA THR A 171 11.10 10.52 -27.20
C THR A 171 11.64 9.42 -26.28
N PRO A 172 10.81 8.43 -25.86
CA PRO A 172 11.32 7.33 -25.04
C PRO A 172 12.60 6.81 -25.67
N PRO A 173 13.71 6.63 -24.92
CA PRO A 173 14.87 5.99 -25.48
C PRO A 173 14.41 4.65 -26.04
N ASP A 174 14.83 4.31 -27.26
CA ASP A 174 14.71 2.96 -27.82
C ASP A 174 15.59 1.99 -27.01
N SER A 175 15.23 1.80 -25.75
CA SER A 175 15.63 0.69 -24.92
C SER A 175 14.92 -0.52 -25.51
N THR A 176 15.55 -1.14 -26.50
CA THR A 176 15.10 -2.38 -27.13
C THR A 176 15.17 -3.58 -26.18
N THR A 177 15.71 -3.38 -24.98
CA THR A 177 15.83 -4.39 -23.92
C THR A 177 14.53 -4.47 -23.12
N ASN A 178 13.75 -5.53 -23.33
CA ASN A 178 12.61 -5.87 -22.48
C ASN A 178 13.11 -6.11 -21.05
N LEU A 179 12.66 -5.30 -20.10
CA LEU A 179 13.00 -5.36 -18.68
C LEU A 179 12.49 -6.65 -18.00
N LEU A 180 11.45 -7.26 -18.58
CA LEU A 180 10.74 -8.44 -18.07
C LEU A 180 11.27 -9.76 -18.63
N ALA A 181 12.05 -9.75 -19.71
CA ALA A 181 12.51 -10.97 -20.38
C ALA A 181 13.28 -11.91 -19.43
N GLY A 182 12.81 -13.15 -19.33
CA GLY A 182 13.37 -14.20 -18.46
C GLY A 182 13.26 -13.92 -16.95
N ARG A 183 12.46 -12.93 -16.53
CA ARG A 183 12.35 -12.56 -15.10
C ARG A 183 11.47 -13.52 -14.31
N PRO A 184 11.68 -13.64 -12.98
CA PRO A 184 10.79 -14.39 -12.11
C PRO A 184 9.36 -13.86 -12.17
N THR A 185 8.41 -14.77 -12.33
CA THR A 185 6.97 -14.45 -12.36
C THR A 185 6.23 -15.03 -11.16
N SER A 186 5.08 -14.47 -10.84
CA SER A 186 4.07 -15.08 -9.97
C SER A 186 2.71 -14.82 -10.58
N VAL A 187 1.76 -15.74 -10.39
CA VAL A 187 0.43 -15.67 -10.99
C VAL A 187 -0.62 -16.09 -9.98
N SER A 188 -1.84 -15.57 -10.11
CA SER A 188 -2.97 -15.96 -9.26
C SER A 188 -3.41 -17.42 -9.47
N SER A 189 -3.27 -17.94 -10.69
CA SER A 189 -3.55 -19.34 -11.04
C SER A 189 -2.90 -19.71 -12.39
N VAL A 190 -2.99 -20.99 -12.73
CA VAL A 190 -2.65 -21.53 -14.07
C VAL A 190 -3.80 -22.39 -14.60
N GLU A 191 -4.03 -22.36 -15.91
CA GLU A 191 -4.99 -23.23 -16.63
C GLU A 191 -4.59 -24.71 -16.50
N GLY A 192 -3.28 -24.98 -16.55
CA GLY A 192 -2.69 -26.31 -16.43
C GLY A 192 -1.17 -26.30 -16.63
N ALA A 193 -0.56 -27.48 -16.64
CA ALA A 193 0.86 -27.63 -16.91
C ALA A 193 1.21 -27.19 -18.34
N GLY A 194 2.28 -26.40 -18.48
CA GLY A 194 2.70 -25.76 -19.73
C GLY A 194 2.19 -24.32 -19.92
N PHE A 195 1.33 -23.82 -19.03
CA PHE A 195 0.76 -22.46 -19.05
C PHE A 195 1.23 -21.59 -17.87
N GLU A 196 2.43 -21.85 -17.34
CA GLU A 196 2.97 -21.14 -16.18
C GLU A 196 3.30 -19.67 -16.48
N GLY A 197 3.35 -18.81 -15.46
CA GLY A 197 3.63 -17.37 -15.63
C GLY A 197 4.90 -17.04 -16.43
N GLY A 198 5.93 -17.88 -16.33
CA GLY A 198 7.19 -17.72 -17.07
C GLY A 198 7.04 -17.79 -18.59
N LYS A 199 5.92 -18.34 -19.08
CA LYS A 199 5.58 -18.45 -20.52
C LYS A 199 5.14 -17.14 -21.15
N ALA A 200 4.89 -16.10 -20.36
CA ALA A 200 4.56 -14.76 -20.85
C ALA A 200 5.73 -13.78 -20.69
N VAL A 201 6.94 -14.28 -20.44
CA VAL A 201 8.19 -13.49 -20.41
C VAL A 201 9.36 -14.25 -21.04
N ASP A 202 9.09 -15.31 -21.80
CA ASP A 202 10.11 -16.15 -22.45
C ASP A 202 10.47 -15.67 -23.87
N GLY A 203 9.83 -14.60 -24.35
CA GLY A 203 10.08 -14.00 -25.66
C GLY A 203 9.51 -14.81 -26.82
N SER A 204 8.66 -15.80 -26.56
CA SER A 204 8.06 -16.68 -27.57
C SER A 204 6.56 -16.43 -27.70
N THR A 205 6.14 -15.92 -28.86
CA THR A 205 4.71 -15.79 -29.22
C THR A 205 4.02 -17.11 -29.57
N SER A 206 4.57 -18.26 -29.11
CA SER A 206 4.00 -19.61 -29.27
C SER A 206 3.74 -20.30 -27.93
N THR A 207 4.21 -19.70 -26.84
CA THR A 207 4.00 -20.07 -25.45
C THR A 207 3.16 -18.98 -24.79
N ARG A 208 2.36 -19.33 -23.77
CA ARG A 208 1.47 -18.37 -23.10
C ARG A 208 1.33 -18.70 -21.62
N TRP A 209 1.26 -17.68 -20.77
CA TRP A 209 0.59 -17.86 -19.47
C TRP A 209 -0.91 -17.93 -19.72
N ALA A 210 -1.60 -18.78 -18.97
CA ALA A 210 -3.05 -18.81 -18.94
C ALA A 210 -3.55 -19.00 -17.51
N SER A 211 -4.54 -18.22 -17.07
CA SER A 211 -5.19 -18.39 -15.78
C SER A 211 -6.21 -19.53 -15.80
N ALA A 212 -6.67 -19.95 -14.62
CA ALA A 212 -7.89 -20.74 -14.48
C ALA A 212 -9.07 -20.11 -15.25
N GLU A 213 -9.86 -20.95 -15.92
CA GLU A 213 -11.04 -20.55 -16.66
C GLU A 213 -12.17 -20.09 -15.73
N GLY A 214 -13.01 -19.16 -16.18
CA GLY A 214 -14.23 -18.80 -15.46
C GLY A 214 -14.04 -17.90 -14.22
N VAL A 215 -12.83 -17.78 -13.66
CA VAL A 215 -12.55 -17.07 -12.39
C VAL A 215 -12.05 -15.64 -12.61
N ASP A 216 -12.72 -14.65 -11.99
CA ASP A 216 -12.30 -13.25 -11.90
C ASP A 216 -12.11 -12.84 -10.44
N PRO A 217 -11.16 -11.95 -10.10
CA PRO A 217 -10.07 -11.42 -10.93
C PRO A 217 -8.89 -12.41 -11.07
N GLN A 218 -7.96 -12.14 -11.98
CA GLN A 218 -6.68 -12.87 -12.10
C GLN A 218 -5.54 -11.92 -12.40
N TRP A 219 -4.31 -12.33 -12.10
CA TRP A 219 -3.13 -11.49 -12.31
C TRP A 219 -1.87 -12.28 -12.64
N LEU A 220 -1.00 -11.62 -13.40
CA LEU A 220 0.39 -12.01 -13.61
C LEU A 220 1.30 -10.88 -13.11
N ARG A 221 2.29 -11.24 -12.30
CA ARG A 221 3.30 -10.34 -11.72
C ARG A 221 4.69 -10.77 -12.16
N VAL A 222 5.55 -9.80 -12.45
CA VAL A 222 6.95 -10.00 -12.83
C VAL A 222 7.87 -9.18 -11.91
N ASP A 223 8.96 -9.77 -11.43
CA ASP A 223 10.00 -9.09 -10.64
C ASP A 223 11.19 -8.67 -11.51
N MET A 224 11.39 -7.36 -11.70
CA MET A 224 12.52 -6.80 -12.46
C MET A 224 13.86 -6.86 -11.70
N GLY A 225 13.86 -7.38 -10.46
CA GLY A 225 15.01 -7.59 -9.57
C GLY A 225 15.52 -6.32 -8.87
N SER A 226 15.04 -5.15 -9.27
CA SER A 226 15.40 -3.83 -8.74
C SER A 226 14.39 -2.80 -9.26
N THR A 227 14.20 -1.68 -8.56
CA THR A 227 13.37 -0.57 -9.08
C THR A 227 13.88 -0.10 -10.45
N LYS A 228 13.02 -0.20 -11.47
CA LYS A 228 13.20 0.35 -12.82
C LYS A 228 12.21 1.49 -13.04
N THR A 229 12.56 2.43 -13.91
CA THR A 229 11.58 3.35 -14.49
C THR A 229 11.00 2.69 -15.72
N VAL A 230 9.67 2.58 -15.79
CA VAL A 230 8.95 1.99 -16.92
C VAL A 230 8.23 3.11 -17.68
N GLY A 231 8.52 3.22 -18.97
CA GLY A 231 7.93 4.21 -19.88
C GLY A 231 6.95 3.61 -20.90
N ARG A 232 7.02 2.29 -21.12
CA ARG A 232 6.18 1.56 -22.07
C ARG A 232 5.97 0.11 -21.61
N VAL A 233 4.78 -0.42 -21.83
CA VAL A 233 4.41 -1.82 -21.57
C VAL A 233 3.71 -2.37 -22.79
N VAL A 234 4.07 -3.57 -23.25
CA VAL A 234 3.39 -4.24 -24.37
C VAL A 234 2.77 -5.53 -23.84
N LEU A 235 1.47 -5.71 -24.07
CA LEU A 235 0.74 -6.92 -23.71
C LEU A 235 0.31 -7.64 -24.99
N LYS A 236 0.74 -8.88 -25.17
CA LYS A 236 0.34 -9.72 -26.32
C LYS A 236 -0.66 -10.75 -25.83
N TRP A 237 -1.95 -10.45 -25.94
CA TRP A 237 -3.03 -11.34 -25.54
C TRP A 237 -3.24 -12.49 -26.52
N GLU A 238 -3.77 -13.59 -25.99
CA GLU A 238 -4.44 -14.64 -26.76
C GLU A 238 -5.93 -14.25 -26.97
N ALA A 239 -6.73 -15.05 -27.68
CA ALA A 239 -8.18 -14.84 -27.79
C ALA A 239 -8.90 -14.82 -26.43
N ALA A 240 -8.37 -15.46 -25.39
CA ALA A 240 -8.80 -15.30 -24.00
C ALA A 240 -8.17 -14.05 -23.34
N TYR A 241 -8.66 -12.87 -23.70
CA TYR A 241 -8.12 -11.58 -23.23
C TYR A 241 -8.97 -10.89 -22.14
N ALA A 242 -8.37 -9.88 -21.49
CA ALA A 242 -9.04 -9.02 -20.53
C ALA A 242 -9.87 -7.91 -21.19
N LYS A 243 -11.18 -7.87 -20.93
CA LYS A 243 -12.01 -6.71 -21.28
C LYS A 243 -11.76 -5.54 -20.33
N SER A 244 -11.61 -5.83 -19.04
CA SER A 244 -11.18 -4.84 -18.04
C SER A 244 -9.91 -5.32 -17.34
N TYR A 245 -8.89 -4.46 -17.31
CA TYR A 245 -7.63 -4.73 -16.62
C TYR A 245 -6.92 -3.47 -16.15
N ARG A 246 -5.91 -3.65 -15.29
CA ARG A 246 -4.97 -2.64 -14.83
C ARG A 246 -3.54 -3.10 -15.12
N VAL A 247 -2.63 -2.16 -15.39
CA VAL A 247 -1.18 -2.38 -15.25
C VAL A 247 -0.70 -1.56 -14.08
N GLU A 248 0.05 -2.18 -13.19
CA GLU A 248 0.46 -1.62 -11.91
C GLU A 248 1.96 -1.83 -11.67
N LEU A 249 2.59 -0.88 -11.00
CA LEU A 249 3.96 -0.98 -10.52
C LEU A 249 3.99 -1.00 -8.99
N SER A 250 5.00 -1.65 -8.42
CA SER A 250 5.18 -1.77 -6.97
C SER A 250 6.67 -1.87 -6.62
N ASP A 251 7.08 -1.34 -5.46
CA ASP A 251 8.46 -1.48 -4.95
C ASP A 251 8.61 -2.71 -4.04
N ASP A 252 7.55 -3.08 -3.33
CA ASP A 252 7.50 -4.09 -2.26
C ASP A 252 6.80 -5.40 -2.68
N GLY A 253 6.06 -5.38 -3.78
CA GLY A 253 5.27 -6.50 -4.29
C GLY A 253 3.89 -6.65 -3.62
N SER A 254 3.53 -5.71 -2.74
CA SER A 254 2.28 -5.68 -1.94
C SER A 254 1.49 -4.40 -2.13
N THR A 255 2.15 -3.25 -2.16
CA THR A 255 1.55 -1.93 -2.39
C THR A 255 1.62 -1.61 -3.88
N TRP A 256 0.47 -1.53 -4.54
CA TRP A 256 0.36 -1.38 -5.99
C TRP A 256 -0.07 0.02 -6.40
N ARG A 257 0.67 0.62 -7.34
CA ARG A 257 0.34 1.88 -7.98
C ARG A 257 -0.11 1.61 -9.40
N GLN A 258 -1.35 1.93 -9.73
CA GLN A 258 -1.84 1.82 -11.10
C GLN A 258 -1.11 2.80 -12.02
N VAL A 259 -0.55 2.31 -13.11
CA VAL A 259 0.05 3.12 -14.18
C VAL A 259 -0.77 3.08 -15.48
N TYR A 260 -1.69 2.12 -15.62
CA TYR A 260 -2.67 2.05 -16.70
C TYR A 260 -3.94 1.31 -16.25
N SER A 261 -5.10 1.62 -16.85
CA SER A 261 -6.31 0.79 -16.76
C SER A 261 -7.24 0.99 -17.94
N THR A 262 -7.96 -0.07 -18.31
CA THR A 262 -9.06 -0.02 -19.29
C THR A 262 -10.24 -0.88 -18.82
N THR A 263 -11.43 -0.59 -19.35
CA THR A 263 -12.66 -1.41 -19.20
C THR A 263 -13.27 -1.82 -20.55
N THR A 264 -12.57 -1.51 -21.63
CA THR A 264 -13.01 -1.71 -23.02
C THR A 264 -11.89 -2.31 -23.88
N GLY A 265 -11.05 -3.16 -23.29
CA GLY A 265 -10.04 -3.92 -24.05
C GLY A 265 -10.70 -4.77 -25.13
N ASP A 266 -10.01 -4.93 -26.25
CA ASP A 266 -10.40 -5.64 -27.47
C ASP A 266 -9.48 -6.83 -27.80
N GLY A 267 -8.36 -6.97 -27.09
CA GLY A 267 -7.43 -8.10 -27.17
C GLY A 267 -6.29 -7.83 -28.14
N GLY A 268 -5.67 -8.89 -28.68
CA GLY A 268 -4.54 -8.74 -29.59
C GLY A 268 -3.31 -8.15 -28.90
N THR A 269 -2.74 -7.07 -29.43
CA THR A 269 -1.54 -6.42 -28.85
C THR A 269 -1.85 -5.02 -28.36
N ASP A 270 -1.78 -4.82 -27.05
CA ASP A 270 -1.80 -3.51 -26.42
C ASP A 270 -0.37 -2.95 -26.38
N ASP A 271 -0.17 -1.72 -26.87
CA ASP A 271 1.09 -0.98 -26.78
C ASP A 271 0.88 0.28 -25.94
N LEU A 272 1.28 0.22 -24.67
CA LEU A 272 0.88 1.13 -23.61
C LEU A 272 2.02 2.06 -23.22
N THR A 273 1.90 3.35 -23.52
CA THR A 273 2.72 4.38 -22.87
C THR A 273 2.31 4.51 -21.41
N VAL A 274 3.25 4.28 -20.50
CA VAL A 274 3.04 4.37 -19.04
C VAL A 274 4.09 5.28 -18.42
N SER A 275 3.89 5.71 -17.18
CA SER A 275 4.93 6.42 -16.42
C SER A 275 4.90 5.98 -14.98
N GLY A 276 6.07 5.62 -14.46
CA GLY A 276 6.27 5.27 -13.06
C GLY A 276 7.56 4.49 -12.85
N SER A 277 7.82 4.18 -11.59
CA SER A 277 8.88 3.25 -11.21
C SER A 277 8.35 2.18 -10.27
N GLY A 278 9.03 1.03 -10.26
CA GLY A 278 8.76 -0.10 -9.38
C GLY A 278 9.79 -1.20 -9.58
N ARG A 279 9.96 -2.09 -8.59
CA ARG A 279 10.67 -3.37 -8.75
C ARG A 279 9.79 -4.41 -9.45
N TYR A 280 8.50 -4.37 -9.20
CA TYR A 280 7.52 -5.31 -9.74
C TYR A 280 6.59 -4.62 -10.72
N LEU A 281 6.17 -5.36 -11.74
CA LEU A 281 5.06 -5.01 -12.62
C LEU A 281 3.97 -6.09 -12.49
N ARG A 282 2.70 -5.67 -12.47
CA ARG A 282 1.55 -6.59 -12.46
C ARG A 282 0.55 -6.20 -13.54
N VAL A 283 0.07 -7.19 -14.29
CA VAL A 283 -1.14 -7.12 -15.12
C VAL A 283 -2.26 -7.74 -14.30
N TYR A 284 -3.30 -6.97 -13.99
CA TYR A 284 -4.41 -7.36 -13.12
C TYR A 284 -5.73 -7.31 -13.89
N GLY A 285 -6.19 -8.47 -14.36
CA GLY A 285 -7.45 -8.64 -15.06
C GLY A 285 -8.62 -8.65 -14.09
N THR A 286 -9.58 -7.75 -14.31
CA THR A 286 -10.79 -7.60 -13.46
C THR A 286 -12.08 -8.02 -14.15
N GLN A 287 -12.07 -8.15 -15.49
CA GLN A 287 -13.17 -8.73 -16.25
C GLN A 287 -12.65 -9.36 -17.54
N ARG A 288 -13.00 -10.63 -17.80
CA ARG A 288 -12.66 -11.32 -19.06
C ARG A 288 -13.57 -10.88 -20.21
N ALA A 289 -13.07 -11.02 -21.42
CA ALA A 289 -13.87 -10.83 -22.64
C ALA A 289 -14.61 -12.09 -23.10
N THR A 290 -14.17 -13.27 -22.65
CA THR A 290 -14.70 -14.58 -23.06
C THR A 290 -15.06 -15.43 -21.84
N ALA A 291 -15.59 -16.63 -22.07
CA ALA A 291 -15.90 -17.60 -21.00
C ALA A 291 -14.66 -18.28 -20.39
N TYR A 292 -13.51 -18.23 -21.07
CA TYR A 292 -12.23 -18.84 -20.66
C TYR A 292 -11.56 -18.08 -19.51
N GLY A 293 -10.24 -18.21 -19.35
CA GLY A 293 -9.43 -17.42 -18.42
C GLY A 293 -8.90 -16.12 -19.03
N TYR A 294 -7.77 -15.64 -18.50
CA TYR A 294 -6.90 -14.63 -19.11
C TYR A 294 -5.66 -15.30 -19.65
N SER A 295 -5.18 -14.87 -20.81
CA SER A 295 -4.05 -15.51 -21.46
C SER A 295 -3.16 -14.51 -22.20
N LEU A 296 -1.87 -14.55 -21.91
CA LEU A 296 -0.84 -13.65 -22.45
C LEU A 296 0.28 -14.47 -23.07
N TYR A 297 0.54 -14.25 -24.34
CA TYR A 297 1.72 -14.76 -25.06
C TYR A 297 3.01 -14.07 -24.57
N GLU A 298 2.98 -12.77 -24.28
CA GLU A 298 4.12 -12.05 -23.73
C GLU A 298 3.65 -10.78 -23.00
N VAL A 299 4.39 -10.40 -21.96
CA VAL A 299 4.34 -9.13 -21.25
C VAL A 299 5.73 -8.50 -21.32
N GLU A 300 5.83 -7.37 -22.01
CA GLU A 300 7.09 -6.65 -22.21
C GLU A 300 7.04 -5.32 -21.47
N ALA A 301 8.16 -4.86 -20.92
CA ALA A 301 8.26 -3.51 -20.37
C ALA A 301 9.58 -2.86 -20.79
N TYR A 302 9.52 -1.58 -21.13
CA TYR A 302 10.65 -0.82 -21.66
C TYR A 302 10.81 0.50 -20.89
N GLY A 303 12.06 0.90 -20.68
CA GLY A 303 12.41 2.07 -19.88
C GLY A 303 13.90 2.07 -19.50
N SER A 304 14.24 2.85 -18.47
CA SER A 304 15.62 3.11 -18.05
C SER A 304 16.02 2.39 -16.76
N GLY A 305 17.30 2.04 -16.67
CA GLY A 305 17.88 1.35 -15.52
C GLY A 305 18.35 2.32 -14.43
N SER A 306 17.85 2.10 -13.21
CA SER A 306 18.26 2.70 -11.93
C SER A 306 18.04 4.21 -11.73
N THR A 307 17.31 4.53 -10.66
CA THR A 307 17.34 5.80 -9.94
C THR A 307 17.72 5.51 -8.48
N THR A 308 18.49 6.40 -7.82
CA THR A 308 19.06 6.15 -6.49
C THR A 308 18.40 6.97 -5.37
N SER A 309 17.42 6.35 -4.68
CA SER A 309 17.03 6.56 -3.26
C SER A 309 16.62 7.98 -2.76
N PRO A 310 15.99 8.13 -1.57
CA PRO A 310 15.75 7.17 -0.48
C PRO A 310 14.38 6.46 -0.52
N SER A 311 13.98 5.58 0.42
CA SER A 311 14.66 4.49 1.20
C SER A 311 13.72 4.04 2.35
N PRO A 312 13.65 2.76 2.78
CA PRO A 312 14.24 1.55 2.22
C PRO A 312 13.20 0.54 1.72
N THR A 313 13.38 0.00 0.52
CA THR A 313 13.02 -1.40 0.29
C THR A 313 14.33 -2.15 0.16
N THR A 314 14.62 -3.02 1.12
CA THR A 314 15.84 -3.82 1.11
C THR A 314 15.89 -4.60 -0.21
N PRO A 315 17.02 -4.60 -0.96
CA PRO A 315 17.19 -5.52 -2.07
C PRO A 315 16.94 -6.96 -1.59
N PRO A 316 16.58 -7.91 -2.48
CA PRO A 316 16.51 -9.31 -2.07
C PRO A 316 17.86 -9.63 -1.40
N PRO A 317 17.83 -10.13 -0.16
CA PRO A 317 19.01 -10.14 0.69
C PRO A 317 20.12 -10.98 0.04
N SER A 318 21.36 -10.77 0.48
CA SER A 318 22.34 -11.84 0.30
C SER A 318 21.73 -13.12 0.85
N SER A 319 21.91 -14.25 0.18
CA SER A 319 21.46 -15.55 0.66
C SER A 319 22.10 -15.95 2.00
N THR A 320 22.96 -15.11 2.59
CA THR A 320 23.53 -15.29 3.93
C THR A 320 22.92 -14.37 5.00
N ALA A 321 22.00 -13.47 4.65
CA ALA A 321 21.44 -12.50 5.60
C ALA A 321 20.62 -13.15 6.72
N ASN A 322 20.60 -12.49 7.87
CA ASN A 322 19.87 -12.88 9.07
C ASN A 322 18.41 -12.40 9.04
N LEU A 323 17.58 -12.87 9.96
CA LEU A 323 16.15 -12.54 10.01
C LEU A 323 15.86 -11.06 10.28
N ASP A 324 16.79 -10.33 10.92
CA ASP A 324 16.71 -8.89 11.14
C ASP A 324 17.05 -8.04 9.92
N ASP A 325 17.44 -8.66 8.79
CA ASP A 325 17.34 -8.02 7.49
C ASP A 325 15.86 -7.62 7.22
N PRO A 326 15.54 -6.37 6.82
CA PRO A 326 14.15 -5.94 6.75
C PRO A 326 13.29 -6.71 5.75
N TYR A 327 13.87 -7.28 4.69
CA TYR A 327 13.14 -8.13 3.75
C TYR A 327 12.80 -9.49 4.39
N LYS A 328 13.77 -10.12 5.07
CA LYS A 328 13.52 -11.37 5.83
C LYS A 328 12.55 -11.15 6.98
N LYS A 329 12.63 -10.01 7.66
CA LYS A 329 11.72 -9.63 8.74
C LYS A 329 10.29 -9.46 8.25
N GLU A 330 10.08 -8.78 7.12
CA GLU A 330 8.76 -8.65 6.48
C GLU A 330 8.16 -10.04 6.16
N ASN A 331 8.96 -10.96 5.63
CA ASN A 331 8.52 -12.33 5.38
C ASN A 331 8.25 -13.14 6.66
N ALA A 332 9.02 -12.92 7.73
CA ALA A 332 8.76 -13.49 9.05
C ALA A 332 7.40 -13.05 9.61
N MET A 333 7.01 -11.79 9.41
CA MET A 333 5.68 -11.30 9.82
C MET A 333 4.55 -11.95 9.01
N LYS A 334 4.74 -12.09 7.69
CA LYS A 334 3.79 -12.79 6.81
C LYS A 334 3.62 -14.28 7.19
N LEU A 335 4.72 -14.95 7.56
CA LEU A 335 4.70 -16.32 8.06
C LEU A 335 3.92 -16.42 9.37
N VAL A 336 4.25 -15.63 10.40
CA VAL A 336 3.51 -15.63 11.68
C VAL A 336 2.03 -15.31 11.46
N SER A 337 1.69 -14.29 10.68
CA SER A 337 0.29 -13.94 10.37
C SER A 337 -0.48 -15.07 9.65
N SER A 338 0.20 -15.91 8.86
CA SER A 338 -0.45 -17.11 8.29
C SER A 338 -0.73 -18.18 9.35
N PHE A 339 0.00 -18.17 10.47
CA PHE A 339 -0.14 -19.12 11.56
C PHE A 339 -1.14 -18.66 12.62
N GLU A 340 -1.27 -17.35 12.86
CA GLU A 340 -2.22 -16.79 13.84
C GLU A 340 -3.56 -16.37 13.21
N ASN A 341 -3.57 -15.98 11.92
CA ASN A 341 -4.72 -15.29 11.31
C ASN A 341 -5.10 -15.78 9.91
N SER A 342 -4.55 -16.93 9.47
CA SER A 342 -4.73 -17.50 8.12
C SER A 342 -4.49 -16.52 6.95
N SER A 343 -3.69 -15.47 7.15
CA SER A 343 -3.51 -14.38 6.18
C SER A 343 -2.05 -13.95 6.06
N LEU A 344 -1.62 -13.54 4.86
CA LEU A 344 -0.32 -12.89 4.67
C LEU A 344 -0.36 -11.37 4.91
N ASP A 345 -1.55 -10.78 5.01
CA ASP A 345 -1.70 -9.37 5.39
C ASP A 345 -1.65 -9.23 6.91
N TRP A 346 -0.42 -9.26 7.44
CA TRP A 346 -0.15 -9.06 8.86
C TRP A 346 -0.48 -7.64 9.35
N ARG A 347 -0.60 -6.67 8.43
CA ARG A 347 -0.92 -5.27 8.78
C ARG A 347 -2.41 -5.08 9.04
N ALA A 348 -3.28 -5.91 8.47
CA ALA A 348 -4.69 -5.96 8.85
C ALA A 348 -4.88 -6.22 10.37
N GLN A 349 -3.92 -6.93 10.99
CA GLN A 349 -4.00 -7.35 12.40
C GLN A 349 -3.74 -6.23 13.41
N PHE A 350 -3.27 -5.04 12.99
CA PHE A 350 -3.15 -3.89 13.91
C PHE A 350 -4.48 -3.55 14.61
N ALA A 351 -5.61 -3.80 13.93
CA ALA A 351 -6.97 -3.54 14.41
C ALA A 351 -7.65 -4.77 15.05
N TYR A 352 -7.02 -5.96 15.02
CA TYR A 352 -7.56 -7.15 15.66
C TYR A 352 -7.68 -6.93 17.17
N ILE A 353 -8.83 -7.32 17.72
CA ILE A 353 -9.11 -7.38 19.17
C ILE A 353 -10.36 -8.25 19.39
N GLU A 354 -10.20 -9.29 20.20
CA GLU A 354 -11.21 -10.32 20.51
C GLU A 354 -10.81 -11.03 21.82
N ASP A 355 -11.78 -11.48 22.62
CA ASP A 355 -11.52 -12.49 23.65
C ASP A 355 -11.88 -13.86 23.06
N ILE A 356 -10.87 -14.72 22.98
CA ILE A 356 -10.97 -16.05 22.37
C ILE A 356 -11.32 -17.15 23.40
N GLY A 357 -11.57 -16.78 24.66
CA GLY A 357 -11.99 -17.70 25.72
C GLY A 357 -10.87 -18.60 26.25
N ASP A 358 -9.60 -18.19 26.10
CA ASP A 358 -8.41 -18.94 26.52
C ASP A 358 -7.91 -18.59 27.95
N GLY A 359 -8.61 -17.68 28.64
CA GLY A 359 -8.26 -17.19 29.98
C GLY A 359 -7.22 -16.06 29.99
N ARG A 360 -6.92 -15.44 28.84
CA ARG A 360 -6.02 -14.26 28.74
C ARG A 360 -6.78 -12.93 28.63
N GLY A 361 -8.12 -12.99 28.58
CA GLY A 361 -9.00 -11.84 28.29
C GLY A 361 -8.91 -11.43 26.82
N TYR A 362 -9.05 -10.13 26.53
CA TYR A 362 -8.84 -9.61 25.19
C TYR A 362 -7.43 -9.91 24.68
N THR A 363 -7.33 -10.53 23.51
CA THR A 363 -6.14 -10.74 22.68
C THR A 363 -6.22 -9.80 21.46
N ALA A 364 -5.15 -9.06 21.16
CA ALA A 364 -5.23 -7.98 20.18
C ALA A 364 -3.91 -7.67 19.44
N GLY A 365 -4.01 -7.02 18.27
CA GLY A 365 -2.86 -6.52 17.53
C GLY A 365 -2.03 -7.60 16.81
N ILE A 366 -0.90 -7.17 16.22
CA ILE A 366 -0.09 -7.95 15.27
C ILE A 366 0.61 -9.22 15.82
N ILE A 367 0.54 -9.46 17.13
CA ILE A 367 1.11 -10.64 17.81
C ILE A 367 0.24 -11.14 18.97
N GLY A 368 -1.01 -10.69 19.08
CA GLY A 368 -1.89 -11.11 20.18
C GLY A 368 -1.45 -10.63 21.56
N PHE A 369 -1.24 -9.32 21.72
CA PHE A 369 -1.08 -8.70 23.05
C PHE A 369 -2.33 -8.97 23.89
N CYS A 370 -2.20 -9.49 25.13
CA CYS A 370 -3.37 -9.81 25.95
C CYS A 370 -3.54 -8.89 27.17
N SER A 371 -4.79 -8.62 27.54
CA SER A 371 -5.12 -7.80 28.71
C SER A 371 -4.70 -8.46 30.02
N GLY A 372 -4.80 -9.79 30.11
CA GLY A 372 -4.44 -10.57 31.29
C GLY A 372 -2.95 -10.86 31.46
N THR A 373 -2.12 -10.67 30.43
CA THR A 373 -0.67 -10.96 30.46
C THR A 373 0.22 -9.72 30.65
N GLY A 374 -0.39 -8.53 30.67
CA GLY A 374 0.28 -7.25 30.96
C GLY A 374 1.02 -6.61 29.79
N ASP A 375 1.24 -7.32 28.69
CA ASP A 375 1.89 -6.78 27.49
C ASP A 375 0.96 -5.84 26.70
N MET A 376 -0.37 -6.05 26.73
CA MET A 376 -1.33 -5.05 26.25
C MET A 376 -1.29 -3.76 27.09
N LEU A 377 -1.13 -3.87 28.41
CA LEU A 377 -0.99 -2.72 29.30
C LEU A 377 0.31 -1.94 28.99
N ASP A 378 1.45 -2.64 28.91
CA ASP A 378 2.76 -2.07 28.52
C ASP A 378 2.68 -1.33 27.17
N LEU A 379 2.01 -1.92 26.18
CA LEU A 379 1.77 -1.31 24.87
C LEU A 379 0.98 0.00 24.97
N VAL A 380 -0.16 0.00 25.69
CA VAL A 380 -1.02 1.19 25.81
C VAL A 380 -0.37 2.28 26.66
N GLU A 381 0.42 1.92 27.68
CA GLU A 381 1.23 2.89 28.43
C GLU A 381 2.27 3.56 27.53
N ARG A 382 2.99 2.80 26.70
CA ARG A 382 4.00 3.33 25.77
C ARG A 382 3.39 4.18 24.66
N TYR A 383 2.23 3.78 24.12
CA TYR A 383 1.48 4.59 23.17
C TYR A 383 1.05 5.92 23.81
N THR A 384 0.61 5.88 25.07
CA THR A 384 0.22 7.08 25.84
C THR A 384 1.41 7.97 26.18
N GLN A 385 2.60 7.42 26.45
CA GLN A 385 3.83 8.21 26.60
C GLN A 385 4.19 8.96 25.30
N LYS A 386 4.02 8.33 24.13
CA LYS A 386 4.28 8.97 22.82
C LYS A 386 3.18 9.95 22.40
N LYS A 387 1.92 9.67 22.74
CA LYS A 387 0.74 10.47 22.37
C LYS A 387 -0.25 10.51 23.55
N PRO A 388 -0.12 11.47 24.49
CA PRO A 388 -0.93 11.48 25.72
C PRO A 388 -2.45 11.53 25.50
N SER A 389 -2.91 12.26 24.48
CA SER A 389 -4.34 12.42 24.16
C SER A 389 -4.86 11.37 23.14
N ASN A 390 -4.41 10.13 23.25
CA ASN A 390 -4.84 9.04 22.35
C ASN A 390 -6.13 8.37 22.85
N PRO A 391 -6.89 7.65 21.98
CA PRO A 391 -8.18 7.07 22.37
C PRO A 391 -8.11 5.92 23.38
N LEU A 392 -6.93 5.31 23.60
CA LEU A 392 -6.73 4.21 24.56
C LEU A 392 -6.29 4.69 25.95
N ALA A 393 -5.72 5.90 26.07
CA ALA A 393 -5.29 6.48 27.35
C ALA A 393 -6.35 6.45 28.48
N PRO A 394 -7.66 6.70 28.22
CA PRO A 394 -8.70 6.63 29.25
C PRO A 394 -8.89 5.24 29.88
N TYR A 395 -8.47 4.17 29.20
CA TYR A 395 -8.65 2.79 29.65
C TYR A 395 -7.47 2.26 30.47
N LEU A 396 -6.38 3.02 30.61
CA LEU A 396 -5.22 2.63 31.42
C LEU A 396 -5.56 2.25 32.88
N PRO A 397 -6.51 2.89 33.59
CA PRO A 397 -6.92 2.43 34.92
C PRO A 397 -7.57 1.03 34.88
N ALA A 398 -8.43 0.75 33.90
CA ALA A 398 -9.07 -0.55 33.74
C ALA A 398 -8.06 -1.64 33.35
N LEU A 399 -7.19 -1.36 32.38
CA LEU A 399 -6.11 -2.26 31.97
C LEU A 399 -5.16 -2.64 33.12
N ARG A 400 -4.95 -1.75 34.11
CA ARG A 400 -4.16 -2.06 35.31
C ARG A 400 -4.90 -2.94 36.32
N GLU A 401 -6.22 -2.79 36.41
CA GLU A 401 -7.06 -3.57 37.34
C GLU A 401 -7.27 -5.01 36.84
N VAL A 402 -7.49 -5.19 35.54
CA VAL A 402 -7.73 -6.53 34.95
C VAL A 402 -6.45 -7.33 34.66
N ASN A 403 -5.27 -6.69 34.70
CA ASN A 403 -4.00 -7.35 34.44
C ASN A 403 -3.75 -8.53 35.41
N GLY A 404 -3.42 -9.70 34.88
CA GLY A 404 -3.36 -10.96 35.62
C GLY A 404 -4.68 -11.74 35.67
N THR A 405 -5.73 -11.27 34.98
CA THR A 405 -7.05 -11.93 34.89
C THR A 405 -7.62 -11.88 33.46
N ASP A 406 -8.69 -12.62 33.21
CA ASP A 406 -9.51 -12.57 32.00
C ASP A 406 -10.65 -11.54 32.05
N SER A 407 -10.70 -10.67 33.07
CA SER A 407 -11.80 -9.72 33.23
C SER A 407 -11.82 -8.62 32.15
N HIS A 408 -13.03 -8.22 31.76
CA HIS A 408 -13.31 -7.09 30.86
C HIS A 408 -13.82 -5.84 31.60
N ASP A 409 -13.76 -5.81 32.93
CA ASP A 409 -14.28 -4.72 33.74
C ASP A 409 -13.65 -3.36 33.36
N GLY A 410 -14.50 -2.42 32.95
CA GLY A 410 -14.07 -1.08 32.50
C GLY A 410 -13.53 -1.00 31.07
N LEU A 411 -13.49 -2.10 30.32
CA LEU A 411 -13.05 -2.14 28.91
C LEU A 411 -14.25 -2.22 27.94
N GLY A 412 -14.77 -3.43 27.73
CA GLY A 412 -15.90 -3.77 26.85
C GLY A 412 -15.81 -3.25 25.41
N THR A 413 -16.95 -3.23 24.73
CA THR A 413 -17.07 -2.76 23.33
C THR A 413 -16.57 -1.34 23.09
N SER A 414 -16.59 -0.49 24.13
CA SER A 414 -16.00 0.85 24.11
C SER A 414 -14.47 0.82 23.93
N PHE A 415 -13.77 -0.09 24.62
CA PHE A 415 -12.34 -0.30 24.46
C PHE A 415 -12.01 -0.89 23.09
N GLU A 416 -12.75 -1.88 22.62
CA GLU A 416 -12.54 -2.45 21.29
C GLU A 416 -12.66 -1.41 20.15
N ASN A 417 -13.66 -0.53 20.24
CA ASN A 417 -13.83 0.55 19.26
C ASN A 417 -12.71 1.59 19.37
N ALA A 418 -12.22 1.87 20.57
CA ALA A 418 -11.06 2.73 20.78
C ALA A 418 -9.77 2.09 20.22
N TRP A 419 -9.63 0.76 20.31
CA TRP A 419 -8.52 -0.01 19.73
C TRP A 419 -8.54 0.02 18.20
N ARG A 420 -9.68 -0.30 17.58
CA ARG A 420 -9.88 -0.21 16.13
C ARG A 420 -9.68 1.21 15.59
N THR A 421 -9.98 2.23 16.40
CA THR A 421 -9.67 3.64 16.10
C THR A 421 -8.16 3.93 16.23
N ALA A 422 -7.51 3.45 17.29
CA ALA A 422 -6.07 3.59 17.49
C ALA A 422 -5.27 2.90 16.37
N ALA A 423 -5.74 1.78 15.83
CA ALA A 423 -5.11 1.06 14.73
C ALA A 423 -5.00 1.85 13.42
N GLN A 424 -5.74 2.97 13.29
CA GLN A 424 -5.62 3.91 12.16
C GLN A 424 -4.52 4.96 12.40
N ASP A 425 -3.97 5.06 13.61
CA ASP A 425 -2.88 5.97 13.98
C ASP A 425 -1.52 5.32 13.77
N SER A 426 -0.68 5.93 12.90
CA SER A 426 0.69 5.50 12.64
C SER A 426 1.58 5.47 13.89
N VAL A 427 1.25 6.23 14.94
CA VAL A 427 1.96 6.17 16.22
C VAL A 427 1.62 4.89 16.98
N PHE A 428 0.39 4.39 16.91
CA PHE A 428 -0.01 3.14 17.57
C PHE A 428 0.53 1.92 16.83
N THR A 429 0.38 1.87 15.51
CA THR A 429 0.88 0.75 14.70
C THR A 429 2.39 0.59 14.85
N LYS A 430 3.15 1.70 14.78
CA LYS A 430 4.59 1.69 15.07
C LYS A 430 4.90 1.25 16.51
N THR A 431 4.06 1.57 17.48
CA THR A 431 4.28 1.14 18.88
C THR A 431 4.01 -0.36 19.06
N GLN A 432 3.04 -0.94 18.36
CA GLN A 432 2.89 -2.40 18.29
C GLN A 432 4.13 -3.07 17.66
N GLU A 433 4.66 -2.53 16.56
CA GLU A 433 5.89 -3.03 15.95
C GLU A 433 7.10 -2.96 16.90
N GLU A 434 7.26 -1.85 17.62
CA GLU A 434 8.33 -1.66 18.61
C GLU A 434 8.21 -2.62 19.81
N GLU A 435 6.99 -2.94 20.26
CA GLU A 435 6.80 -3.89 21.37
C GLU A 435 6.99 -5.34 20.96
N ARG A 436 6.49 -5.75 19.79
CA ARG A 436 6.86 -7.02 19.15
C ARG A 436 8.39 -7.14 19.07
N ASP A 437 9.04 -6.08 18.64
CA ASP A 437 10.49 -6.05 18.48
C ASP A 437 11.23 -6.18 19.82
N ARG A 438 10.78 -5.44 20.85
CA ARG A 438 11.37 -5.45 22.19
C ARG A 438 11.23 -6.80 22.89
N VAL A 439 10.03 -7.36 22.88
CA VAL A 439 9.65 -8.49 23.75
C VAL A 439 9.92 -9.84 23.08
N TYR A 440 9.70 -9.96 21.77
CA TYR A 440 9.71 -11.26 21.07
C TYR A 440 10.83 -11.35 20.02
N PHE A 441 10.86 -10.43 19.05
CA PHE A 441 11.74 -10.57 17.88
C PHE A 441 13.21 -10.40 18.23
N ASN A 442 13.61 -9.29 18.87
CA ASN A 442 15.02 -9.03 19.16
C ASN A 442 15.63 -10.04 20.15
N PRO A 443 14.96 -10.46 21.26
CA PRO A 443 15.47 -11.50 22.14
C PRO A 443 15.65 -12.84 21.43
N ALA A 444 14.64 -13.32 20.69
CA ALA A 444 14.70 -14.61 19.99
C ALA A 444 15.77 -14.63 18.89
N VAL A 445 15.82 -13.60 18.04
CA VAL A 445 16.85 -13.48 16.98
C VAL A 445 18.25 -13.32 17.58
N GLY A 446 18.39 -12.56 18.67
CA GLY A 446 19.65 -12.44 19.41
C GLY A 446 20.14 -13.78 19.96
N GLN A 447 19.26 -14.54 20.61
CA GLN A 447 19.59 -15.86 21.16
C GLN A 447 19.90 -16.89 20.05
N ALA A 448 19.19 -16.86 18.92
CA ALA A 448 19.47 -17.70 17.76
C ALA A 448 20.84 -17.40 17.13
N LYS A 449 21.22 -16.11 17.04
CA LYS A 449 22.56 -15.69 16.60
C LYS A 449 23.65 -16.17 17.56
N THR A 450 23.41 -16.12 18.88
CA THR A 450 24.33 -16.69 19.90
C THR A 450 24.49 -18.21 19.75
N ASP A 451 23.46 -18.91 19.26
CA ASP A 451 23.52 -20.33 18.94
C ASP A 451 24.15 -20.63 17.56
N GLY A 452 24.46 -19.60 16.76
CA GLY A 452 25.03 -19.74 15.42
C GLY A 452 24.03 -20.16 14.35
N LEU A 453 22.73 -19.95 14.58
CA LEU A 453 21.65 -20.28 13.65
C LEU A 453 21.50 -19.22 12.55
N LYS A 454 21.13 -19.65 11.34
CA LYS A 454 20.75 -18.81 10.19
C LYS A 454 19.29 -18.38 10.31
N ALA A 455 18.80 -17.65 9.30
CA ALA A 455 17.47 -17.04 9.30
C ALA A 455 16.31 -18.03 9.57
N LEU A 456 16.35 -19.28 9.08
CA LEU A 456 15.32 -20.27 9.41
C LEU A 456 15.31 -20.64 10.91
N GLY A 457 16.49 -20.80 11.53
CA GLY A 457 16.58 -21.09 12.95
C GLY A 457 16.24 -19.88 13.82
N GLN A 458 16.59 -18.67 13.37
CA GLN A 458 16.15 -17.41 13.98
C GLN A 458 14.63 -17.26 13.90
N PHE A 459 14.01 -17.67 12.79
CA PHE A 459 12.55 -17.68 12.62
C PHE A 459 11.89 -18.71 13.54
N ALA A 460 12.44 -19.93 13.63
CA ALA A 460 11.91 -20.96 14.53
C ALA A 460 11.94 -20.53 16.01
N TYR A 461 12.99 -19.80 16.43
CA TYR A 461 13.06 -19.21 17.77
C TYR A 461 12.03 -18.10 17.97
N TYR A 462 11.89 -17.19 16.99
CA TYR A 462 10.90 -16.10 17.04
C TYR A 462 9.46 -16.64 17.10
N ASP A 463 9.11 -17.62 16.26
CA ASP A 463 7.80 -18.24 16.23
C ASP A 463 7.47 -19.00 17.53
N ALA A 464 8.48 -19.63 18.15
CA ALA A 464 8.35 -20.25 19.45
C ALA A 464 8.15 -19.23 20.57
N ALA A 465 8.84 -18.08 20.52
CA ALA A 465 8.70 -17.01 21.51
C ALA A 465 7.34 -16.31 21.41
N VAL A 466 6.80 -16.10 20.20
CA VAL A 466 5.42 -15.59 20.01
C VAL A 466 4.40 -16.54 20.63
N MET A 467 4.48 -17.83 20.34
CA MET A 467 3.47 -18.80 20.78
C MET A 467 3.56 -19.22 22.26
N HIS A 468 4.77 -19.32 22.83
CA HIS A 468 5.00 -19.86 24.17
C HIS A 468 5.59 -18.84 25.16
N GLY A 469 5.71 -17.58 24.76
CA GLY A 469 6.45 -16.56 25.51
C GLY A 469 7.95 -16.86 25.64
N GLU A 470 8.68 -15.94 26.27
CA GLU A 470 10.13 -16.05 26.47
C GLU A 470 10.52 -17.25 27.36
N GLU A 471 9.73 -17.58 28.39
CA GLU A 471 10.01 -18.72 29.28
C GLU A 471 9.79 -20.07 28.59
N GLY A 472 8.67 -20.24 27.87
CA GLY A 472 8.37 -21.46 27.12
C GLY A 472 9.38 -21.68 25.98
N PHE A 473 9.72 -20.63 25.24
CA PHE A 473 10.82 -20.64 24.26
C PHE A 473 12.14 -21.12 24.89
N ARG A 474 12.55 -20.54 26.04
CA ARG A 474 13.78 -20.95 26.74
C ARG A 474 13.74 -22.40 27.19
N ALA A 475 12.60 -22.89 27.65
CA ALA A 475 12.42 -24.30 28.04
C ALA A 475 12.59 -25.24 26.85
N ILE A 476 11.91 -24.99 25.73
CA ILE A 476 12.03 -25.76 24.47
C ILE A 476 13.49 -25.77 24.00
N ARG A 477 14.12 -24.59 23.92
CA ARG A 477 15.53 -24.45 23.55
C ARG A 477 16.46 -25.25 24.46
N SER A 478 16.24 -25.22 25.77
CA SER A 478 17.07 -25.93 26.75
C SER A 478 17.00 -27.45 26.57
N ARG A 479 15.81 -28.00 26.34
CA ARG A 479 15.64 -29.44 26.06
C ARG A 479 16.31 -29.84 24.75
N ALA A 480 16.14 -29.07 23.69
CA ALA A 480 16.81 -29.29 22.40
C ALA A 480 18.34 -29.28 22.55
N ALA A 481 18.89 -28.28 23.24
CA ALA A 481 20.32 -28.14 23.51
C ALA A 481 20.91 -29.26 24.40
N SER A 482 20.08 -29.91 25.23
CA SER A 482 20.50 -31.07 26.02
C SER A 482 20.69 -32.35 25.18
N ARG A 483 19.98 -32.45 24.05
CA ARG A 483 20.01 -33.60 23.12
C ARG A 483 21.01 -33.39 21.98
N VAL A 484 21.06 -32.18 21.42
CA VAL A 484 21.91 -31.81 20.27
C VAL A 484 22.58 -30.49 20.55
N ARG A 485 23.90 -30.39 20.33
CA ARG A 485 24.63 -29.13 20.49
C ARG A 485 24.19 -28.11 19.42
N PRO A 486 24.05 -26.81 19.74
CA PRO A 486 23.86 -25.78 18.72
C PRO A 486 25.14 -25.58 17.88
N PRO A 487 25.05 -24.96 16.69
CA PRO A 487 26.21 -24.64 15.85
C PRO A 487 27.34 -23.89 16.55
N SER A 488 27.04 -22.95 17.46
CA SER A 488 28.06 -22.25 18.26
C SER A 488 28.87 -23.14 19.21
N GLN A 489 28.41 -24.38 19.45
CA GLN A 489 29.09 -25.41 20.22
C GLN A 489 29.59 -26.58 19.33
N GLY A 490 29.69 -26.35 18.03
CA GLY A 490 30.18 -27.33 17.05
C GLY A 490 29.18 -28.39 16.62
N GLY A 491 27.88 -28.20 16.91
CA GLY A 491 26.82 -29.08 16.42
C GLY A 491 26.41 -28.80 14.98
N ASN A 492 25.69 -29.74 14.36
CA ASN A 492 25.10 -29.55 13.03
C ASN A 492 23.77 -28.79 13.14
N GLU A 493 23.64 -27.70 12.37
CA GLU A 493 22.46 -26.82 12.41
C GLU A 493 21.15 -27.53 12.05
N VAL A 494 21.16 -28.38 11.01
CA VAL A 494 19.96 -29.13 10.59
C VAL A 494 19.54 -30.10 11.70
N THR A 495 20.49 -30.85 12.27
CA THR A 495 20.22 -31.77 13.39
C THR A 495 19.70 -31.03 14.63
N PHE A 496 20.26 -29.86 14.94
CA PHE A 496 19.81 -29.04 16.06
C PHE A 496 18.40 -28.50 15.85
N LEU A 497 18.10 -27.97 14.66
CA LEU A 497 16.77 -27.46 14.32
C LEU A 497 15.72 -28.58 14.26
N HIS A 498 16.08 -29.80 13.84
CA HIS A 498 15.18 -30.93 13.98
C HIS A 498 14.83 -31.20 15.44
N ALA A 499 15.83 -31.29 16.33
CA ALA A 499 15.57 -31.47 17.77
C ALA A 499 14.78 -30.31 18.39
N PHE A 500 15.04 -29.06 18.01
CA PHE A 500 14.28 -27.90 18.48
C PHE A 500 12.81 -27.96 18.05
N LEU A 501 12.54 -28.27 16.78
CA LEU A 501 11.18 -28.39 16.27
C LEU A 501 10.45 -29.61 16.85
N ASP A 502 11.14 -30.71 17.16
CA ASP A 502 10.55 -31.86 17.88
C ASP A 502 10.09 -31.47 19.29
N GLU A 503 10.98 -30.83 20.06
CA GLU A 503 10.70 -30.34 21.42
C GLU A 503 9.59 -29.28 21.45
N ARG A 504 9.43 -28.52 20.37
CA ARG A 504 8.34 -27.55 20.21
C ARG A 504 7.02 -28.23 19.89
N GLU A 505 6.98 -29.15 18.94
CA GLU A 505 5.76 -29.90 18.64
C GLU A 505 5.27 -30.71 19.86
N GLU A 506 6.18 -31.18 20.70
CA GLU A 506 5.82 -31.80 21.99
C GLU A 506 5.25 -30.79 22.99
N GLU A 507 5.76 -29.55 23.06
CA GLU A 507 5.18 -28.50 23.91
C GLU A 507 3.78 -28.10 23.43
N MET A 508 3.62 -27.84 22.13
CA MET A 508 2.33 -27.48 21.51
C MET A 508 1.23 -28.50 21.83
N ARG A 509 1.54 -29.80 21.81
CA ARG A 509 0.56 -30.88 22.07
C ARG A 509 0.11 -31.00 23.54
N LYS A 510 0.70 -30.25 24.48
CA LYS A 510 0.26 -30.23 25.89
C LYS A 510 -0.94 -29.30 26.11
N GLU A 511 -1.15 -28.36 25.21
CA GLU A 511 -2.23 -27.37 25.26
C GLU A 511 -3.24 -27.70 24.15
N GLU A 512 -4.49 -28.00 24.52
CA GLU A 512 -5.50 -28.48 23.56
C GLU A 512 -5.74 -27.47 22.42
N ALA A 513 -5.73 -26.17 22.75
CA ALA A 513 -5.81 -25.05 21.82
C ALA A 513 -4.63 -24.98 20.80
N HIS A 514 -3.50 -25.63 21.09
CA HIS A 514 -2.29 -25.63 20.26
C HIS A 514 -1.95 -27.02 19.68
N SER A 515 -2.90 -27.96 19.74
CA SER A 515 -2.71 -29.34 19.29
C SER A 515 -2.44 -29.49 17.78
N ASP A 516 -2.84 -28.52 16.96
CA ASP A 516 -2.46 -28.45 15.55
C ASP A 516 -1.01 -27.94 15.39
N THR A 517 -0.13 -28.84 14.97
CA THR A 517 1.30 -28.55 14.78
C THR A 517 1.69 -28.11 13.36
N THR A 518 0.76 -27.77 12.47
CA THR A 518 1.05 -27.49 11.04
C THR A 518 1.98 -26.30 10.80
N ARG A 519 1.95 -25.26 11.66
CA ARG A 519 2.95 -24.16 11.66
C ARG A 519 4.40 -24.65 11.82
N VAL A 520 4.59 -25.84 12.39
CA VAL A 520 5.87 -26.55 12.39
C VAL A 520 5.92 -27.57 11.24
N SER A 521 5.03 -28.57 11.25
CA SER A 521 5.19 -29.79 10.45
C SER A 521 5.08 -29.58 8.94
N THR A 522 4.27 -28.63 8.48
CA THR A 522 4.05 -28.31 7.06
C THR A 522 4.58 -26.95 6.63
N ALA A 523 5.23 -26.21 7.53
CA ALA A 523 5.95 -24.96 7.25
C ALA A 523 7.44 -25.03 7.67
N GLN A 524 7.77 -24.81 8.95
CA GLN A 524 9.17 -24.74 9.40
C GLN A 524 9.98 -26.01 9.14
N ARG A 525 9.38 -27.18 9.40
CA ARG A 525 9.97 -28.48 9.12
C ARG A 525 10.16 -28.71 7.63
N ARG A 526 9.22 -28.21 6.81
CA ARG A 526 9.32 -28.28 5.35
C ARG A 526 10.50 -27.47 4.84
N PHE A 527 10.64 -26.20 5.25
CA PHE A 527 11.78 -25.36 4.87
C PHE A 527 13.12 -25.97 5.30
N LEU A 528 13.15 -26.62 6.47
CA LEU A 528 14.32 -27.34 6.97
C LEU A 528 14.68 -28.55 6.11
N ASN A 529 13.69 -29.37 5.74
CA ASN A 529 13.84 -30.53 4.85
C ASN A 529 14.27 -30.14 3.44
N GLU A 530 13.80 -28.98 2.94
CA GLU A 530 14.21 -28.37 1.67
C GLU A 530 15.64 -27.79 1.72
N GLY A 531 16.30 -27.79 2.89
CA GLY A 531 17.64 -27.25 3.08
C GLY A 531 17.69 -25.72 3.13
N ASN A 532 16.54 -25.05 3.18
CA ASN A 532 16.40 -23.60 3.13
C ASN A 532 16.69 -22.94 4.49
N LEU A 533 17.90 -23.18 5.02
CA LEU A 533 18.37 -22.62 6.30
C LEU A 533 18.40 -21.09 6.32
N HIS A 534 18.41 -20.47 5.14
CA HIS A 534 18.43 -19.02 4.96
C HIS A 534 17.03 -18.41 4.78
N LEU A 535 15.95 -19.20 4.79
CA LEU A 535 14.56 -18.73 4.68
C LEU A 535 14.37 -17.81 3.45
N ASP A 536 15.01 -18.16 2.34
CA ASP A 536 14.97 -17.41 1.09
C ASP A 536 13.74 -17.81 0.26
N PRO A 537 13.05 -16.87 -0.42
CA PRO A 537 12.03 -17.19 -1.40
C PRO A 537 12.56 -18.04 -2.58
N PRO A 538 11.70 -18.86 -3.22
CA PRO A 538 10.28 -19.01 -2.93
C PRO A 538 10.00 -19.94 -1.74
N LEU A 539 9.22 -19.44 -0.78
CA LEU A 539 8.69 -20.19 0.34
C LEU A 539 7.28 -20.68 -0.01
N TYR A 540 7.01 -21.96 0.25
CA TYR A 540 5.69 -22.57 0.09
C TYR A 540 5.37 -23.39 1.34
N TRP A 541 4.19 -23.20 1.91
CA TRP A 541 3.80 -23.94 3.12
C TRP A 541 2.27 -24.05 3.24
N SER A 542 1.82 -24.85 4.20
CA SER A 542 0.41 -24.95 4.55
C SER A 542 0.24 -24.96 6.06
N VAL A 543 -0.82 -24.31 6.57
CA VAL A 543 -1.24 -24.32 7.99
C VAL A 543 -2.76 -24.39 8.04
N TYR A 544 -3.31 -25.19 8.97
CA TYR A 544 -4.75 -25.47 9.11
C TYR A 544 -5.46 -25.98 7.82
N GLY A 545 -4.70 -26.47 6.84
CA GLY A 545 -5.17 -26.90 5.53
C GLY A 545 -5.08 -25.83 4.44
N ASP A 546 -4.99 -24.55 4.79
CA ASP A 546 -4.75 -23.45 3.87
C ASP A 546 -3.30 -23.48 3.35
N SER A 547 -3.10 -23.04 2.10
CA SER A 547 -1.79 -23.05 1.44
C SER A 547 -1.32 -21.64 1.07
N TYR A 548 -0.06 -21.35 1.37
CA TYR A 548 0.54 -20.03 1.29
C TYR A 548 1.83 -20.05 0.48
N SER A 549 2.21 -18.88 -0.06
CA SER A 549 3.51 -18.71 -0.69
C SER A 549 4.05 -17.28 -0.57
N ILE A 550 5.38 -17.17 -0.51
CA ILE A 550 6.12 -15.92 -0.68
C ILE A 550 7.19 -16.19 -1.73
N THR A 551 7.08 -15.57 -2.90
CA THR A 551 7.87 -15.95 -4.09
C THR A 551 9.00 -14.98 -4.48
N SER A 552 9.12 -13.81 -3.84
CA SER A 552 9.99 -12.70 -4.31
C SER A 552 10.31 -11.63 -3.26
#